data_AF-A0A931W3X3-F1
#
_entry.id   AF-A0A931W3X3-F1
#
_cell.length_a   1.000
_cell.length_b   1.000
_cell.length_c   1.000
_cell.angle_alpha   90.00
_cell.angle_beta   90.00
_cell.angle_gamma   90.00
#
_symmetry.space_group_name_H-M   'P 1'
#
loop_
_entity.id
_entity.type
_entity.pdbx_description
1 polymer ?
#
loop_
_entity_poly.entity_id
_entity_poly.type
_entity_poly.pdbx_seq_one_letter_code
_entity_poly.pdbx_strand_id
1 'polypeptide(L)'
;MSATWQFVFHRVHDQAERIFLSLALSHLHRRSLRISFFVLGSILGLLGCAGKAEHDEALAAKRAVEFAETVFVQNDIEKGYRLLSDGLRRHVPIAKFKETVTRMHPKGYPTSVTAREFEPMPGGEKAIYIFLTGDGSGESFDYKLTLEGSPATDYRVTNLEPGTSSRLLMEHRKTPLKK
;
A
#
# COMPACT_ATOMS: atom_id res chain seq x y z
N MET A 1 -57.51 -7.20 14.15
CA MET A 1 -58.14 -7.65 15.41
C MET A 1 -59.15 -8.74 15.05
N SER A 2 -59.02 -9.92 15.68
CA SER A 2 -60.01 -11.04 15.77
C SER A 2 -60.55 -11.65 14.47
N ALA A 3 -60.98 -12.90 14.37
CA ALA A 3 -60.99 -14.13 15.18
C ALA A 3 -61.70 -15.15 14.25
N THR A 4 -61.12 -16.33 13.97
CA THR A 4 -61.52 -17.65 14.52
C THR A 4 -62.76 -18.28 13.87
N TRP A 5 -62.75 -19.63 13.87
CA TRP A 5 -63.80 -20.64 13.58
C TRP A 5 -63.70 -21.31 12.20
N GLN A 6 -63.09 -22.50 12.03
CA GLN A 6 -63.41 -23.88 12.47
C GLN A 6 -64.69 -24.52 11.88
N PHE A 7 -64.54 -25.83 11.59
CA PHE A 7 -65.51 -26.89 11.23
C PHE A 7 -65.76 -27.06 9.71
N VAL A 8 -65.81 -28.26 9.11
CA VAL A 8 -66.38 -29.56 9.53
C VAL A 8 -65.70 -30.73 8.75
N PHE A 9 -65.41 -31.83 9.48
CA PHE A 9 -65.48 -33.29 9.16
C PHE A 9 -65.40 -33.79 7.69
N HIS A 10 -64.82 -34.96 7.38
CA HIS A 10 -65.26 -36.28 7.87
C HIS A 10 -64.38 -37.43 7.32
N ARG A 11 -64.38 -38.57 8.04
CA ARG A 11 -64.13 -39.96 7.57
C ARG A 11 -62.66 -40.45 7.58
N VAL A 12 -62.27 -41.58 8.18
CA VAL A 12 -62.78 -42.55 9.17
C VAL A 12 -61.70 -43.64 9.27
N HIS A 13 -61.55 -44.24 10.45
CA HIS A 13 -60.94 -45.56 10.73
C HIS A 13 -59.54 -45.86 10.18
N ASP A 14 -58.57 -46.00 11.08
CA ASP A 14 -58.10 -47.36 11.37
C ASP A 14 -57.61 -47.46 12.82
N GLN A 15 -58.02 -48.53 13.48
CA GLN A 15 -57.97 -48.73 14.91
C GLN A 15 -57.14 -49.99 15.18
N ALA A 16 -56.30 -49.93 16.23
CA ALA A 16 -55.90 -51.08 17.05
C ALA A 16 -54.84 -52.04 16.39
N GLU A 17 -53.85 -52.64 17.04
CA GLU A 17 -53.61 -52.96 18.44
C GLU A 17 -52.10 -53.13 18.76
N ARG A 18 -51.74 -52.69 19.97
CA ARG A 18 -50.95 -53.41 21.00
C ARG A 18 -49.77 -54.29 20.58
N ILE A 19 -48.56 -53.84 20.94
CA ILE A 19 -47.54 -54.66 21.65
C ILE A 19 -46.82 -53.66 22.58
N PHE A 20 -47.27 -53.40 23.81
CA PHE A 20 -47.03 -54.17 25.04
C PHE A 20 -45.55 -54.60 25.22
N LEU A 21 -44.89 -53.94 26.17
CA LEU A 21 -43.75 -54.42 26.98
C LEU A 21 -42.37 -54.57 26.31
N SER A 22 -41.53 -53.55 26.50
CA SER A 22 -40.17 -53.79 27.05
C SER A 22 -39.70 -52.61 27.89
N LEU A 23 -40.06 -52.63 29.16
CA LEU A 23 -39.25 -52.04 30.22
C LEU A 23 -37.89 -52.75 30.20
N ALA A 24 -36.78 -52.02 30.06
CA ALA A 24 -35.56 -52.22 30.85
C ALA A 24 -34.41 -51.35 30.34
N LEU A 25 -33.82 -50.61 31.29
CA LEU A 25 -32.39 -50.31 31.37
C LEU A 25 -31.73 -49.57 30.19
N SER A 26 -31.57 -48.25 30.34
CA SER A 26 -30.23 -47.68 30.54
C SER A 26 -30.31 -46.16 30.67
N HIS A 27 -30.59 -45.71 31.88
CA HIS A 27 -30.49 -44.33 32.29
C HIS A 27 -29.03 -44.05 32.68
N LEU A 28 -28.11 -43.81 31.73
CA LEU A 28 -26.72 -43.41 32.08
C LEU A 28 -25.89 -42.82 30.92
N HIS A 29 -26.25 -41.62 30.43
CA HIS A 29 -25.28 -40.60 29.96
C HIS A 29 -26.05 -39.33 29.55
N ARG A 30 -26.56 -38.54 30.48
CA ARG A 30 -25.89 -37.32 30.99
C ARG A 30 -24.99 -36.64 29.95
N ARG A 31 -25.54 -35.57 29.35
CA ARG A 31 -24.87 -34.32 28.93
C ARG A 31 -23.56 -34.47 28.14
N SER A 32 -23.60 -34.21 26.84
CA SER A 32 -22.62 -33.30 26.23
C SER A 32 -23.18 -32.72 24.94
N LEU A 33 -23.67 -31.50 25.08
CA LEU A 33 -24.24 -30.67 24.04
C LEU A 33 -23.10 -29.83 23.45
N ARG A 34 -22.91 -29.92 22.13
CA ARG A 34 -22.33 -28.88 21.24
C ARG A 34 -20.85 -28.51 21.46
N ILE A 35 -20.27 -27.98 20.38
CA ILE A 35 -18.95 -27.32 20.28
C ILE A 35 -17.78 -28.28 19.98
N SER A 36 -17.76 -28.89 18.79
CA SER A 36 -16.55 -29.60 18.30
C SER A 36 -16.29 -29.39 16.80
N PHE A 37 -16.63 -28.21 16.26
CA PHE A 37 -16.25 -27.84 14.88
C PHE A 37 -15.68 -26.42 14.72
N PHE A 38 -15.56 -25.65 15.81
CA PHE A 38 -15.09 -24.25 15.75
C PHE A 38 -13.62 -24.05 16.17
N VAL A 39 -12.90 -25.10 16.58
CA VAL A 39 -11.54 -24.95 17.15
C VAL A 39 -10.42 -25.36 16.17
N LEU A 40 -10.72 -26.15 15.12
CA LEU A 40 -9.67 -26.66 14.21
C LEU A 40 -9.38 -25.77 12.99
N GLY A 41 -10.12 -24.67 12.79
CA GLY A 41 -9.95 -23.77 11.65
C GLY A 41 -9.03 -22.56 11.92
N SER A 42 -8.65 -22.31 13.17
CA SER A 42 -7.99 -21.05 13.57
C SER A 42 -6.46 -21.08 13.56
N ILE A 43 -5.82 -22.21 13.23
CA ILE A 43 -4.36 -22.37 13.37
C ILE A 43 -3.60 -22.13 12.05
N LEU A 44 -4.28 -22.00 10.89
CA LEU A 44 -3.63 -21.82 9.58
C LEU A 44 -3.60 -20.37 9.06
N GLY A 45 -3.75 -19.35 9.93
CA GLY A 45 -3.90 -17.95 9.51
C GLY A 45 -2.71 -17.01 9.76
N LEU A 46 -1.65 -17.42 10.47
CA LEU A 46 -0.66 -16.48 11.04
C LEU A 46 0.71 -16.47 10.33
N LEU A 47 0.82 -16.99 9.11
CA LEU A 47 2.05 -16.86 8.29
C LEU A 47 1.99 -15.67 7.31
N GLY A 48 1.25 -14.62 7.65
CA GLY A 48 1.36 -13.32 7.00
C GLY A 48 2.61 -12.57 7.46
N CYS A 49 3.80 -13.14 7.26
CA CYS A 49 5.03 -12.37 7.33
C CYS A 49 4.98 -11.35 6.19
N ALA A 50 4.58 -10.11 6.49
CA ALA A 50 4.82 -8.98 5.63
C ALA A 50 6.34 -8.86 5.42
N GLY A 51 6.84 -9.43 4.32
CA GLY A 51 8.24 -9.29 3.93
C GLY A 51 8.57 -7.80 3.87
N LYS A 52 9.65 -7.39 4.54
CA LYS A 52 10.17 -6.03 4.40
C LYS A 52 10.35 -5.78 2.90
N ALA A 53 9.77 -4.70 2.37
CA ALA A 53 10.05 -4.29 1.00
C ALA A 53 11.55 -4.02 0.89
N GLU A 54 12.26 -4.89 0.19
CA GLU A 54 13.67 -4.72 -0.11
C GLU A 54 13.79 -3.66 -1.19
N HIS A 55 14.37 -2.52 -0.82
CA HIS A 55 14.61 -1.41 -1.73
C HIS A 55 16.01 -1.54 -2.34
N ASP A 56 16.11 -1.46 -3.65
CA ASP A 56 17.38 -1.22 -4.32
C ASP A 56 17.61 0.29 -4.38
N GLU A 57 18.29 0.77 -3.34
CA GLU A 57 18.59 2.18 -3.11
C GLU A 57 19.41 2.77 -4.25
N ALA A 58 20.34 1.99 -4.83
CA ALA A 58 21.20 2.43 -5.92
C ALA A 58 20.40 2.61 -7.22
N LEU A 59 19.52 1.66 -7.53
CA LEU A 59 18.63 1.79 -8.69
C LEU A 59 17.66 2.96 -8.51
N ALA A 60 17.05 3.11 -7.33
CA ALA A 60 16.15 4.22 -7.05
C ALA A 60 16.87 5.58 -7.19
N ALA A 61 18.07 5.71 -6.63
CA ALA A 61 18.86 6.93 -6.76
C ALA A 61 19.24 7.22 -8.22
N LYS A 62 19.61 6.19 -8.99
CA LYS A 62 19.88 6.33 -10.43
C LYS A 62 18.66 6.87 -11.17
N ARG A 63 17.46 6.31 -10.93
CA ARG A 63 16.21 6.79 -11.56
C ARG A 63 15.84 8.21 -11.14
N ALA A 64 16.08 8.56 -9.89
CA ALA A 64 15.88 9.92 -9.40
C ALA A 64 16.79 10.93 -10.11
N VAL A 65 18.06 10.59 -10.30
CA VAL A 65 19.02 11.43 -11.04
C VAL A 65 18.63 11.52 -12.52
N GLU A 66 18.32 10.41 -13.18
CA GLU A 66 17.88 10.41 -14.59
C GLU A 66 16.64 11.29 -14.82
N PHE A 67 15.67 11.23 -13.89
CA PHE A 67 14.50 12.11 -13.91
C PHE A 67 14.91 13.57 -13.75
N ALA A 68 15.71 13.88 -12.72
CA ALA A 68 16.11 15.24 -12.40
C ALA A 68 17.00 15.86 -13.48
N GLU A 69 17.90 15.10 -14.10
CA GLU A 69 18.68 15.56 -15.25
C GLU A 69 17.77 15.86 -16.44
N THR A 70 16.79 15.00 -16.72
CA THR A 70 15.84 15.22 -17.81
C THR A 70 15.00 16.48 -17.58
N VAL A 71 14.47 16.65 -16.38
CA VAL A 71 13.49 17.71 -16.07
C VAL A 71 14.15 19.03 -15.69
N PHE A 72 15.13 18.99 -14.79
CA PHE A 72 15.69 20.20 -14.18
C PHE A 72 16.89 20.71 -14.96
N VAL A 73 17.71 19.84 -15.55
CA VAL A 73 18.92 20.25 -16.30
C VAL A 73 18.63 20.42 -17.78
N GLN A 74 18.08 19.39 -18.43
CA GLN A 74 17.77 19.40 -19.87
C GLN A 74 16.49 20.18 -20.20
N ASN A 75 15.66 20.46 -19.19
CA ASN A 75 14.37 21.14 -19.33
C ASN A 75 13.40 20.42 -20.30
N ASP A 76 13.53 19.10 -20.44
CA ASP A 76 12.66 18.29 -21.28
C ASP A 76 11.44 17.84 -20.46
N ILE A 77 10.47 18.75 -20.35
CA ILE A 77 9.25 18.56 -19.57
C ILE A 77 8.42 17.37 -20.06
N GLU A 78 8.36 17.14 -21.37
CA GLU A 78 7.56 16.05 -21.93
C GLU A 78 8.16 14.69 -21.61
N LYS A 79 9.47 14.54 -21.81
CA LYS A 79 10.18 13.31 -21.46
C LYS A 79 10.16 13.07 -19.97
N GLY A 80 10.37 14.11 -19.17
CA GLY A 80 10.25 14.05 -17.73
C GLY A 80 8.88 13.62 -17.25
N TYR A 81 7.81 14.16 -17.84
CA TYR A 81 6.45 13.77 -17.55
C TYR A 81 6.21 12.28 -17.83
N ARG A 82 6.84 11.70 -18.86
CA ARG A 82 6.77 10.26 -19.14
C ARG A 82 7.50 9.39 -18.11
N LEU A 83 8.41 9.94 -17.32
CA LEU A 83 9.13 9.22 -16.26
C LEU A 83 8.38 9.20 -14.91
N LEU A 84 7.33 10.01 -14.79
CA LEU A 84 6.41 9.94 -13.64
C LEU A 84 5.67 8.60 -13.61
N SER A 85 5.23 8.21 -12.42
CA SER A 85 4.43 7.01 -12.26
C SER A 85 3.06 7.14 -12.94
N ASP A 86 2.49 6.00 -13.33
CA ASP A 86 1.15 5.96 -13.92
C ASP A 86 0.09 6.57 -12.99
N GLY A 87 0.24 6.34 -11.68
CA GLY A 87 -0.61 6.94 -10.66
C GLY A 87 -0.58 8.47 -10.75
N LEU A 88 0.61 9.07 -10.72
CA LEU A 88 0.73 10.53 -10.75
C LEU A 88 0.23 11.12 -12.09
N ARG A 89 0.60 10.51 -13.22
CA ARG A 89 0.19 11.01 -14.56
C ARG A 89 -1.32 10.97 -14.80
N ARG A 90 -2.04 10.06 -14.13
CA ARG A 90 -3.51 10.02 -14.21
C ARG A 90 -4.18 11.21 -13.52
N HIS A 91 -3.53 11.79 -12.53
CA HIS A 91 -4.12 12.84 -11.68
C HIS A 91 -3.53 14.24 -11.92
N VAL A 92 -2.31 14.33 -12.45
CA VAL A 92 -1.62 15.60 -12.69
C VAL A 92 -1.43 15.80 -14.19
N PRO A 93 -2.20 16.70 -14.84
CA PRO A 93 -1.98 17.03 -16.23
C PRO A 93 -0.58 17.61 -16.48
N ILE A 94 -0.02 17.39 -17.68
CA ILE A 94 1.31 17.89 -18.06
C ILE A 94 1.48 19.41 -17.85
N ALA A 95 0.42 20.20 -18.07
CA ALA A 95 0.46 21.65 -17.83
C ALA A 95 0.72 21.98 -16.35
N LYS A 96 0.13 21.21 -15.43
CA LYS A 96 0.33 21.37 -13.99
C LYS A 96 1.71 20.87 -13.56
N PHE A 97 2.20 19.80 -14.17
CA PHE A 97 3.58 19.36 -13.97
C PHE A 97 4.58 20.45 -14.39
N LYS A 98 4.41 21.04 -15.58
CA LYS A 98 5.24 22.16 -16.06
C LYS A 98 5.21 23.34 -15.09
N GLU A 99 4.02 23.74 -14.64
CA GLU A 99 3.84 24.82 -13.68
C GLU A 99 4.62 24.55 -12.37
N THR A 100 4.52 23.33 -11.83
CA THR A 100 5.25 22.91 -10.64
C THR A 100 6.76 23.01 -10.85
N VAL A 101 7.28 22.45 -11.95
CA VAL A 101 8.71 22.49 -12.28
C VAL A 101 9.19 23.94 -12.41
N THR A 102 8.45 24.81 -13.11
CA THR A 102 8.83 26.22 -13.24
C THR A 102 8.85 26.94 -11.89
N ARG A 103 7.87 26.68 -11.02
CA ARG A 103 7.79 27.27 -9.67
C ARG A 103 8.94 26.84 -8.75
N MET A 104 9.51 25.65 -8.97
CA MET A 104 10.69 25.19 -8.23
C MET A 104 11.98 25.93 -8.62
N HIS A 105 11.99 26.64 -9.76
CA HIS A 105 13.19 27.24 -10.35
C HIS A 105 13.00 28.75 -10.65
N PRO A 106 12.57 29.57 -9.67
CA PRO A 106 12.25 30.98 -9.92
C PRO A 106 13.46 31.82 -10.34
N LYS A 107 14.67 31.36 -10.02
CA LYS A 107 15.94 32.06 -10.27
C LYS A 107 16.82 31.38 -11.32
N GLY A 108 16.24 30.45 -12.09
CA GLY A 108 16.96 29.63 -13.05
C GLY A 108 17.04 28.17 -12.62
N TYR A 109 17.69 27.39 -13.47
CA TYR A 109 17.72 25.93 -13.39
C TYR A 109 19.13 25.44 -13.01
N PRO A 110 19.25 24.24 -12.40
CA PRO A 110 20.55 23.61 -12.18
C PRO A 110 21.18 23.20 -13.51
N THR A 111 22.52 23.16 -13.54
CA THR A 111 23.31 22.63 -14.65
C THR A 111 23.77 21.19 -14.41
N SER A 112 23.74 20.74 -13.16
CA SER A 112 24.00 19.36 -12.75
C SER A 112 23.13 19.02 -11.55
N VAL A 113 22.88 17.73 -11.33
CA VAL A 113 22.18 17.20 -10.16
C VAL A 113 22.90 15.97 -9.64
N THR A 114 22.80 15.71 -8.34
CA THR A 114 23.46 14.56 -7.70
C THR A 114 22.64 14.08 -6.52
N ALA A 115 22.49 12.76 -6.37
CA ALA A 115 21.85 12.17 -5.20
C ALA A 115 22.77 12.18 -3.98
N ARG A 116 22.21 12.53 -2.82
CA ARG A 116 22.94 12.67 -1.55
C ARG A 116 22.55 11.61 -0.52
N GLU A 117 21.25 11.51 -0.29
CA GLU A 117 20.67 10.69 0.77
C GLU A 117 19.44 9.98 0.22
N PHE A 118 19.08 8.87 0.86
CA PHE A 118 17.83 8.19 0.61
C PHE A 118 17.22 7.74 1.94
N GLU A 119 15.90 7.56 1.93
CA GLU A 119 15.15 7.09 3.09
C GLU A 119 13.96 6.23 2.62
N PRO A 120 13.99 4.90 2.84
CA PRO A 120 12.84 4.05 2.58
C PRO A 120 11.66 4.48 3.45
N MET A 121 10.45 4.50 2.89
CA MET A 121 9.27 4.83 3.69
C MET A 121 9.03 3.76 4.77
N PRO A 122 8.64 4.18 5.99
CA PRO A 122 8.34 3.25 7.07
C PRO A 122 7.12 2.37 6.72
N GLY A 123 6.96 1.25 7.42
CA GLY A 123 5.79 0.38 7.25
C GLY A 123 5.85 -0.61 6.08
N GLY A 124 7.00 -0.73 5.40
CA GLY A 124 7.18 -1.68 4.31
C GLY A 124 6.58 -1.22 2.98
N GLU A 125 6.32 0.07 2.84
CA GLU A 125 5.86 0.65 1.59
C GLU A 125 6.90 0.49 0.48
N LYS A 126 6.42 0.28 -0.75
CA LYS A 126 7.26 0.22 -1.97
C LYS A 126 7.59 1.62 -2.47
N ALA A 127 7.95 2.51 -1.56
CA ALA A 127 8.37 3.86 -1.86
C ALA A 127 9.61 4.27 -1.07
N ILE A 128 10.40 5.14 -1.69
CA ILE A 128 11.67 5.63 -1.17
C ILE A 128 11.79 7.13 -1.45
N TYR A 129 12.21 7.88 -0.44
CA TYR A 129 12.62 9.27 -0.62
C TYR A 129 14.06 9.31 -1.12
N ILE A 130 14.33 10.11 -2.15
CA ILE A 130 15.67 10.43 -2.63
C ILE A 130 15.87 11.93 -2.51
N PHE A 131 16.94 12.32 -1.83
CA PHE A 131 17.34 13.72 -1.68
C PHE A 131 18.44 14.03 -2.69
N LEU A 132 18.23 15.07 -3.49
CA LEU A 132 19.16 15.51 -4.53
C LEU A 132 19.64 16.93 -4.22
N THR A 133 20.88 17.22 -4.61
CA THR A 133 21.39 18.60 -4.75
C THR A 133 21.60 18.90 -6.22
N GLY A 134 21.29 20.12 -6.65
CA GLY A 134 21.69 20.64 -7.95
C GLY A 134 22.64 21.82 -7.82
N ASP A 135 23.59 21.92 -8.75
CA ASP A 135 24.51 23.06 -8.85
C ASP A 135 24.26 23.78 -10.18
N GLY A 136 24.23 25.11 -10.17
CA GLY A 136 24.09 25.90 -11.40
C GLY A 136 23.56 27.30 -11.12
N SER A 137 23.66 28.19 -12.11
CA SER A 137 23.08 29.55 -12.03
C SER A 137 23.54 30.38 -10.82
N GLY A 138 24.69 30.06 -10.22
CA GLY A 138 25.20 30.72 -9.01
C GLY A 138 24.47 30.36 -7.71
N GLU A 139 23.57 29.37 -7.73
CA GLU A 139 22.81 28.90 -6.58
C GLU A 139 22.96 27.38 -6.38
N SER A 140 22.70 26.92 -5.15
CA SER A 140 22.51 25.51 -4.84
C SER A 140 21.02 25.21 -4.77
N PHE A 141 20.61 24.13 -5.40
CA PHE A 141 19.23 23.65 -5.36
C PHE A 141 19.15 22.39 -4.51
N ASP A 142 18.14 22.30 -3.65
CA ASP A 142 17.84 21.08 -2.91
C ASP A 142 16.50 20.52 -3.42
N TYR A 143 16.41 19.20 -3.56
CA TYR A 143 15.19 18.52 -3.99
C TYR A 143 14.92 17.30 -3.13
N LYS A 144 13.63 17.00 -2.92
CA LYS A 144 13.18 15.69 -2.46
C LYS A 144 12.28 15.08 -3.53
N LEU A 145 12.66 13.89 -3.99
CA LEU A 145 11.82 13.07 -4.87
C LEU A 145 11.29 11.88 -4.07
N THR A 146 10.03 11.54 -4.31
CA THR A 146 9.48 10.26 -3.88
C THR A 146 9.39 9.35 -5.09
N LEU A 147 9.97 8.16 -4.97
CA LEU A 147 9.91 7.15 -6.01
C LEU A 147 9.13 5.96 -5.48
N GLU A 148 8.22 5.43 -6.29
CA GLU A 148 7.55 4.16 -6.04
C GLU A 148 8.09 3.09 -6.99
N GLY A 149 8.19 1.85 -6.51
CA GLY A 149 8.65 0.74 -7.32
C GLY A 149 9.51 -0.28 -6.59
N SER A 150 10.24 -1.05 -7.40
CA SER A 150 11.12 -2.13 -6.98
C SER A 150 12.07 -2.48 -8.13
N PRO A 151 13.12 -3.29 -7.90
CA PRO A 151 13.97 -3.78 -8.99
C PRO A 151 13.19 -4.47 -10.12
N ALA A 152 12.10 -5.17 -9.79
CA ALA A 152 11.29 -5.90 -10.76
C ALA A 152 10.35 -5.00 -11.59
N THR A 153 9.93 -3.87 -11.03
CA THR A 153 8.94 -2.96 -11.66
C THR A 153 9.56 -1.65 -12.14
N ASP A 154 10.87 -1.48 -11.92
CA ASP A 154 11.58 -0.21 -11.95
C ASP A 154 11.03 0.80 -10.92
N TYR A 155 11.75 1.91 -10.73
CA TYR A 155 11.34 3.02 -9.87
C TYR A 155 10.81 4.19 -10.72
N ARG A 156 9.70 4.79 -10.29
CA ARG A 156 9.04 5.92 -10.96
C ARG A 156 8.72 7.03 -9.97
N VAL A 157 8.83 8.28 -10.41
CA VAL A 157 8.59 9.45 -9.54
C VAL A 157 7.09 9.63 -9.30
N THR A 158 6.71 9.70 -8.03
CA THR A 158 5.32 9.95 -7.57
C THR A 158 5.15 11.32 -6.95
N ASN A 159 6.23 11.94 -6.50
CA ASN A 159 6.22 13.29 -5.97
C ASN A 159 7.57 13.97 -6.20
N LEU A 160 7.52 15.29 -6.40
CA LEU A 160 8.69 16.16 -6.48
C LEU A 160 8.40 17.45 -5.71
N GLU A 161 9.36 17.89 -4.90
CA GLU A 161 9.26 19.12 -4.13
C GLU A 161 10.63 19.76 -3.91
N PRO A 162 10.69 21.08 -3.69
CA PRO A 162 11.90 21.72 -3.17
C PRO A 162 12.33 21.01 -1.89
N GLY A 163 13.61 20.66 -1.81
CA GLY A 163 14.18 20.05 -0.63
C GLY A 163 14.29 21.11 0.46
N THR A 164 13.48 21.00 1.50
CA THR A 164 13.94 21.46 2.81
C THR A 164 14.97 20.44 3.27
N SER A 165 16.25 20.77 3.12
CA SER A 165 17.30 19.97 3.74
C SER A 165 16.93 19.76 5.21
N SER A 166 16.71 18.50 5.59
CA SER A 166 16.29 18.05 6.92
C SER A 166 17.36 18.26 7.99
N ARG A 167 18.22 19.27 7.83
CA ARG A 167 19.18 19.71 8.85
C ARG A 167 18.51 20.13 10.15
N LEU A 168 17.20 20.41 10.14
CA LEU A 168 16.46 20.80 11.33
C LEU A 168 15.59 19.71 11.98
N LEU A 169 15.44 18.51 11.41
CA LEU A 169 14.45 17.56 11.96
C LEU A 169 14.83 16.09 12.12
N MET A 170 15.98 15.57 11.67
CA MET A 170 16.21 14.12 11.77
C MET A 170 17.67 13.73 12.02
N GLU A 171 18.00 13.57 13.31
CA GLU A 171 19.21 12.91 13.83
C GLU A 171 19.08 11.37 13.85
N HIS A 172 17.94 10.81 13.45
CA HIS A 172 17.73 9.36 13.44
C HIS A 172 17.56 8.83 12.01
N ARG A 173 18.60 8.12 11.53
CA ARG A 173 18.69 7.32 10.28
C ARG A 173 18.78 8.10 8.97
N LYS A 174 19.98 8.55 8.65
CA LYS A 174 20.38 8.89 7.28
C LYS A 174 21.41 7.87 6.82
N THR A 175 21.15 7.20 5.69
CA THR A 175 22.16 6.37 5.04
C THR A 175 22.70 7.14 3.84
N PRO A 176 23.99 7.48 3.80
CA PRO A 176 24.59 8.12 2.64
C PRO A 176 24.59 7.15 1.44
N LEU A 177 24.43 7.68 0.23
CA LEU A 177 24.63 6.87 -0.98
C LEU A 177 26.06 6.31 -0.99
N LYS A 178 26.19 4.98 -1.10
CA LYS A 178 27.48 4.34 -1.34
C LYS A 178 27.90 4.63 -2.79
N LYS A 179 29.12 5.14 -2.96
CA LYS A 179 29.74 5.41 -4.27
C LYS A 179 30.14 4.13 -4.97
#